data_AF-A0A136LQP5-F1
#
_entry.id   AF-A0A136LQP5-F1
#
_cell.length_a   1.000
_cell.length_b   1.000
_cell.length_c   1.000
_cell.angle_alpha   90.00
_cell.angle_beta   90.00
_cell.angle_gamma   90.00
#
_symmetry.space_group_name_H-M   'P 1'
#
loop_
_entity.id
_entity.type
_entity.pdbx_description
1 polymer ?
#
loop_
_entity_poly.entity_id
_entity_poly.type
_entity_poly.pdbx_seq_one_letter_code
_entity_poly.pdbx_strand_id
1 'polypeptide(L)'
;MVKIYSRTIQKNGKKISLELAEALCNSVSLHPFYVQQLAQRVWILTENETSREVLDKSLDALLNDNAFGFQRDVENLTATQLNFMRAFKDGVKSFTTLETLTNYELGTQGNIKRIKTALEQKDIMDFSGPQPEFIDPLFEIWFRRSF
;
A
#
# COMPACT_ATOMS: atom_id res chain seq x y z
N MET A 1 13.88 12.44 6.71
CA MET A 1 13.76 11.50 5.58
C MET A 1 13.82 12.23 4.23
N VAL A 2 12.88 13.14 3.95
CA VAL A 2 12.82 13.93 2.69
C VAL A 2 14.15 14.56 2.25
N LYS A 3 14.88 15.21 3.17
CA LYS A 3 16.19 15.85 2.88
C LYS A 3 17.30 14.88 2.44
N ILE A 4 17.19 13.60 2.75
CA ILE A 4 18.19 12.59 2.36
C ILE A 4 17.92 12.15 0.92
N TYR A 5 16.66 11.85 0.60
CA TYR A 5 16.27 11.42 -0.74
C TYR A 5 16.31 12.55 -1.77
N SER A 6 16.03 13.79 -1.36
CA SER A 6 16.26 14.96 -2.21
C SER A 6 17.73 15.08 -2.62
N ARG A 7 18.67 14.80 -1.70
CA ARG A 7 20.12 14.80 -2.00
C ARG A 7 20.53 13.64 -2.89
N THR A 8 19.93 12.46 -2.72
CA THR A 8 20.18 11.29 -3.59
C THR A 8 19.83 11.60 -5.04
N ILE A 9 18.69 12.25 -5.29
CA ILE A 9 18.25 12.62 -6.63
C ILE A 9 19.10 13.77 -7.20
N GLN A 10 19.51 14.71 -6.35
CA GLN A 10 20.32 15.89 -6.75
C GLN A 10 21.79 15.58 -7.08
N LYS A 11 22.30 14.38 -6.76
CA LYS A 11 23.74 14.09 -6.73
C LYS A 11 24.45 14.17 -8.10
N ASN A 12 23.72 14.18 -9.22
CA ASN A 12 24.29 14.10 -10.57
C ASN A 12 23.75 15.17 -11.54
N GLY A 13 23.35 16.35 -11.04
CA GLY A 13 22.85 17.46 -11.87
C GLY A 13 21.34 17.42 -12.17
N LYS A 14 20.66 16.33 -11.78
CA LYS A 14 19.20 16.21 -11.84
C LYS A 14 18.54 17.01 -10.72
N LYS A 15 17.37 17.59 -10.98
CA LYS A 15 16.62 18.40 -10.01
C LYS A 15 15.31 17.72 -9.61
N ILE A 16 14.91 17.94 -8.36
CA ILE A 16 13.58 17.60 -7.84
C ILE A 16 13.14 18.73 -6.91
N SER A 17 11.88 19.18 -7.06
CA SER A 17 11.29 20.15 -6.15
C SER A 17 11.07 19.53 -4.76
N LEU A 18 10.99 20.36 -3.73
CA LEU A 18 10.69 19.87 -2.38
C LEU A 18 9.32 19.18 -2.33
N GLU A 19 8.33 19.76 -3.01
CA GLU A 19 6.97 19.20 -3.12
C GLU A 19 6.98 17.80 -3.72
N LEU A 20 7.72 17.56 -4.81
CA LEU A 20 7.81 16.24 -5.43
C LEU A 20 8.59 15.25 -4.56
N ALA A 21 9.61 15.71 -3.84
CA ALA A 21 10.34 14.86 -2.89
C ALA A 21 9.45 14.43 -1.71
N GLU A 22 8.60 15.33 -1.22
CA GLU A 22 7.60 15.02 -0.19
C GLU A 22 6.54 14.07 -0.73
N ALA A 23 6.02 14.32 -1.94
CA ALA A 23 5.06 13.43 -2.60
C ALA A 23 5.63 12.01 -2.78
N LEU A 24 6.90 11.89 -3.19
CA LEU A 24 7.59 10.62 -3.31
C LEU A 24 7.63 9.87 -1.98
N CYS A 25 8.10 10.52 -0.92
CA CYS A 25 8.19 9.94 0.41
C CYS A 25 6.81 9.51 0.95
N ASN A 26 5.78 10.33 0.76
CA ASN A 26 4.43 10.06 1.25
C ASN A 26 3.69 8.99 0.43
N SER A 27 3.99 8.86 -0.87
CA SER A 27 3.32 7.90 -1.76
C SER A 27 3.53 6.43 -1.38
N VAL A 28 4.51 6.13 -0.52
CA VAL A 28 4.82 4.79 -0.03
C VAL A 28 4.88 4.77 1.51
N SER A 29 4.07 5.63 2.14
CA SER A 29 3.90 5.72 3.60
C SER A 29 5.21 5.87 4.37
N LEU A 30 6.19 6.60 3.81
CA LEU A 30 7.52 6.82 4.40
C LEU A 30 8.30 5.53 4.69
N HIS A 31 7.92 4.39 4.10
CA HIS A 31 8.58 3.12 4.34
C HIS A 31 10.00 3.14 3.74
N PRO A 32 11.08 3.09 4.55
CA PRO A 32 12.43 3.43 4.09
C PRO A 32 12.90 2.63 2.86
N PHE A 33 12.56 1.34 2.81
CA PHE A 33 12.87 0.46 1.69
C PHE A 33 12.16 0.89 0.40
N TYR A 34 10.86 1.19 0.46
CA TYR A 34 10.10 1.61 -0.72
C TYR A 34 10.43 3.03 -1.15
N VAL A 35 10.70 3.93 -0.21
CA VAL A 35 11.18 5.28 -0.53
C VAL A 35 12.50 5.20 -1.28
N GLN A 36 13.42 4.32 -0.88
CA GLN A 36 14.68 4.13 -1.58
C GLN A 36 14.50 3.57 -2.99
N GLN A 37 13.70 2.52 -3.15
CA GLN A 37 13.42 1.94 -4.47
C GLN A 37 12.74 2.95 -5.40
N LEU A 38 11.75 3.69 -4.89
CA LEU A 38 11.03 4.71 -5.65
C LEU A 38 11.96 5.87 -6.04
N ALA A 39 12.77 6.37 -5.11
CA ALA A 39 13.74 7.42 -5.38
C ALA A 39 14.77 7.02 -6.43
N GLN A 40 15.23 5.76 -6.41
CA GLN A 40 16.14 5.25 -7.43
C GLN A 40 15.50 5.23 -8.81
N ARG A 41 14.24 4.78 -8.93
CA ARG A 41 13.51 4.75 -10.20
C ARG A 41 13.25 6.15 -10.76
N VAL A 42 12.77 7.05 -9.90
CA VAL A 42 12.60 8.46 -10.25
C VAL A 42 13.91 9.05 -10.74
N TRP A 43 15.03 8.77 -10.06
CA TRP A 43 16.34 9.23 -10.49
C TRP A 43 16.75 8.67 -11.85
N ILE A 44 16.49 7.38 -12.16
CA ILE A 44 16.81 6.76 -13.46
C ILE A 44 15.99 7.43 -14.58
N LEU A 45 14.70 7.64 -14.35
CA LEU A 45 13.76 8.16 -15.36
C LEU A 45 13.82 9.67 -15.55
N THR A 46 14.28 10.44 -14.55
CA THR A 46 14.48 11.88 -14.69
C THR A 46 15.67 12.15 -15.61
N GLU A 47 15.51 12.98 -16.65
CA GLU A 47 16.65 13.43 -17.47
C GLU A 47 17.35 14.63 -16.81
N ASN A 48 16.64 15.75 -16.65
CA ASN A 48 17.16 16.99 -16.07
C ASN A 48 16.37 17.44 -14.84
N GLU A 49 15.05 17.54 -14.95
CA GLU A 49 14.15 17.93 -13.85
C GLU A 49 13.03 16.91 -13.70
N THR A 50 12.77 16.50 -12.45
CA THR A 50 11.75 15.51 -12.13
C THR A 50 10.37 16.13 -12.28
N SER A 51 9.48 15.45 -12.99
CA SER A 51 8.06 15.82 -13.10
C SER A 51 7.18 14.91 -12.26
N ARG A 52 5.92 15.33 -12.07
CA ARG A 52 4.90 14.48 -11.46
C ARG A 52 4.67 13.19 -12.24
N GLU A 53 4.71 13.28 -13.57
CA GLU A 53 4.57 12.12 -14.46
C GLU A 53 5.68 11.08 -14.25
N VAL A 54 6.93 11.51 -14.05
CA VAL A 54 8.04 10.61 -13.73
C VAL A 54 7.82 9.90 -12.40
N LEU A 55 7.32 10.61 -11.39
CA LEU A 55 6.98 10.03 -10.09
C LEU A 55 5.88 8.97 -10.21
N ASP A 56 4.78 9.30 -10.89
CA ASP A 56 3.66 8.38 -11.05
C ASP A 56 4.07 7.13 -11.85
N LYS A 57 4.80 7.29 -12.96
CA LYS A 57 5.37 6.15 -13.73
C LYS A 57 6.31 5.29 -12.89
N SER A 58 7.11 5.90 -12.01
CA SER A 58 8.02 5.18 -11.13
C SER A 58 7.28 4.37 -10.07
N LEU A 59 6.19 4.92 -9.53
CA LEU A 59 5.32 4.23 -8.57
C LEU A 59 4.58 3.07 -9.24
N ASP A 60 4.05 3.28 -10.43
CA ASP A 60 3.38 2.22 -11.20
C ASP A 60 4.34 1.08 -11.54
N ALA A 61 5.57 1.40 -11.93
CA ALA A 61 6.61 0.38 -12.14
C ALA A 61 6.93 -0.38 -10.85
N LEU A 62 7.04 0.30 -9.71
CA LEU A 62 7.30 -0.35 -8.42
C LEU A 62 6.14 -1.28 -8.01
N LEU A 63 4.88 -0.87 -8.23
CA LEU A 63 3.71 -1.71 -7.99
C LEU A 63 3.71 -2.93 -8.91
N ASN A 64 4.00 -2.75 -10.20
CA ASN A 64 4.05 -3.83 -11.19
C ASN A 64 5.12 -4.88 -10.85
N ASP A 65 6.29 -4.46 -10.37
CA ASP A 65 7.34 -5.40 -9.99
C ASP A 65 6.95 -6.30 -8.81
N ASN A 66 6.04 -5.84 -7.95
CA ASN A 66 5.55 -6.59 -6.80
C ASN A 66 4.18 -7.26 -7.05
N ALA A 67 3.51 -6.93 -8.16
CA ALA A 67 2.15 -7.35 -8.45
C ALA A 67 1.97 -8.87 -8.45
N PHE A 68 2.95 -9.64 -8.94
CA PHE A 68 2.88 -11.10 -8.90
C PHE A 68 2.83 -11.65 -7.47
N GLY A 69 3.62 -11.08 -6.56
CA GLY A 69 3.60 -11.44 -5.14
C GLY A 69 2.25 -11.08 -4.51
N PHE A 70 1.79 -9.85 -4.74
CA PHE A 70 0.52 -9.35 -4.21
C PHE A 70 -0.69 -10.15 -4.71
N GLN A 71 -0.68 -10.53 -5.99
CA GLN A 71 -1.72 -11.37 -6.57
C GLN A 71 -1.74 -12.75 -5.90
N ARG A 72 -0.57 -13.38 -5.73
CA ARG A 72 -0.46 -14.65 -5.01
C ARG A 72 -0.97 -14.54 -3.57
N ASP A 73 -0.69 -13.42 -2.91
CA ASP A 73 -1.15 -13.20 -1.53
C ASP A 73 -2.68 -13.10 -1.47
N VAL A 74 -3.31 -12.41 -2.44
CA VAL A 74 -4.77 -12.36 -2.58
C VAL A 74 -5.37 -13.73 -2.95
N GLU A 75 -4.75 -14.48 -3.85
CA GLU A 75 -5.21 -15.82 -4.25
C GLU A 75 -5.21 -16.81 -3.08
N ASN A 76 -4.37 -16.57 -2.06
CA ASN A 76 -4.33 -17.34 -0.84
C ASN A 76 -5.39 -16.93 0.20
N LEU A 77 -6.21 -15.92 -0.08
CA LEU A 77 -7.30 -15.48 0.80
C LEU A 77 -8.60 -16.24 0.50
N THR A 78 -9.36 -16.54 1.55
CA THR A 78 -10.75 -16.97 1.36
C THR A 78 -11.61 -15.80 0.88
N ALA A 79 -12.75 -16.10 0.25
CA ALA A 79 -13.71 -15.06 -0.16
C ALA A 79 -14.10 -14.12 1.00
N THR A 80 -14.31 -14.66 2.21
CA THR A 80 -14.66 -13.86 3.39
C THR A 80 -13.51 -12.99 3.89
N GLN A 81 -12.25 -13.44 3.73
CA GLN A 81 -11.07 -12.63 4.06
C GLN A 81 -10.89 -11.48 3.07
N LEU A 82 -11.02 -11.76 1.76
CA LEU A 82 -10.98 -10.74 0.73
C LEU A 82 -12.11 -9.71 0.89
N ASN A 83 -13.34 -10.16 1.17
CA ASN A 83 -14.46 -9.27 1.40
C ASN A 83 -14.30 -8.42 2.65
N PHE A 84 -13.67 -8.96 3.71
CA PHE A 84 -13.32 -8.17 4.89
C PHE A 84 -12.35 -7.04 4.51
N MET A 85 -11.34 -7.32 3.69
CA MET A 85 -10.42 -6.30 3.21
C MET A 85 -11.11 -5.25 2.32
N ARG A 86 -12.09 -5.64 1.50
CA ARG A 86 -12.94 -4.69 0.76
C ARG A 86 -13.75 -3.79 1.70
N ALA A 87 -14.37 -4.36 2.74
CA ALA A 87 -15.08 -3.59 3.76
C ALA A 87 -14.14 -2.59 4.47
N PHE A 88 -12.93 -3.03 4.80
CA PHE A 88 -11.92 -2.18 5.41
C PHE A 88 -11.49 -1.03 4.48
N LYS A 89 -11.27 -1.34 3.19
CA LYS A 89 -10.97 -0.36 2.14
C LYS A 89 -12.04 0.74 2.06
N ASP A 90 -13.31 0.34 2.17
CA ASP A 90 -14.49 1.22 2.08
C ASP A 90 -14.76 2.00 3.39
N GLY A 91 -13.88 1.89 4.39
CA GLY A 91 -13.94 2.69 5.61
C GLY A 91 -14.89 2.15 6.68
N VAL A 92 -15.30 0.89 6.58
CA VAL A 92 -16.16 0.24 7.58
C VAL A 92 -15.43 0.17 8.94
N LYS A 93 -16.08 0.68 9.98
CA LYS A 93 -15.56 0.65 11.36
C LYS A 93 -16.10 -0.52 12.18
N SER A 94 -17.34 -0.96 11.90
CA SER A 94 -18.00 -2.03 12.65
C SER A 94 -18.29 -3.24 11.76
N PHE A 95 -17.46 -4.27 11.92
CA PHE A 95 -17.50 -5.48 11.10
C PHE A 95 -18.52 -6.53 11.56
N THR A 96 -19.15 -6.32 12.72
CA THR A 96 -20.07 -7.28 13.35
C THR A 96 -21.55 -6.88 13.25
N THR A 97 -21.87 -5.71 12.70
CA THR A 97 -23.26 -5.31 12.46
C THR A 97 -23.89 -6.22 11.40
N LEU A 98 -25.19 -6.49 11.53
CA LEU A 98 -25.92 -7.31 10.56
C LEU A 98 -25.81 -6.73 9.13
N GLU A 99 -25.86 -5.40 9.03
CA GLU A 99 -25.68 -4.66 7.79
C GLU A 99 -24.32 -4.97 7.14
N THR A 100 -23.21 -4.77 7.86
CA THR A 100 -21.87 -5.05 7.30
C THR A 100 -21.68 -6.51 6.94
N LEU A 101 -22.13 -7.43 7.81
CA LEU A 101 -22.03 -8.87 7.57
C LEU A 101 -22.74 -9.28 6.28
N THR A 102 -23.88 -8.65 5.99
CA THR A 102 -24.70 -8.93 4.81
C THR A 102 -24.10 -8.26 3.57
N ASN A 103 -23.79 -6.95 3.64
CA ASN A 103 -23.30 -6.17 2.49
C ASN A 103 -21.96 -6.66 1.96
N TYR A 104 -21.11 -7.22 2.82
CA TYR A 104 -19.80 -7.77 2.45
C TYR A 104 -19.74 -9.29 2.56
N GLU A 105 -20.87 -9.98 2.77
CA GLU A 105 -20.92 -11.45 2.84
C GLU A 105 -19.87 -12.05 3.81
N LEU A 106 -19.71 -11.46 5.00
CA LEU A 106 -18.67 -11.84 5.97
C LEU A 106 -19.07 -13.06 6.82
N GLY A 107 -20.30 -13.57 6.62
CA GLY A 107 -20.87 -14.67 7.38
C GLY A 107 -21.37 -14.22 8.75
N THR A 108 -20.89 -14.86 9.82
CA THR A 108 -21.37 -14.60 11.19
C THR A 108 -20.43 -13.69 11.96
N GLN A 109 -20.93 -13.08 13.04
CA GLN A 109 -20.09 -12.28 13.96
C GLN A 109 -18.88 -13.07 14.49
N GLY A 110 -19.06 -14.36 14.80
CA GLY A 110 -17.96 -15.24 15.22
C GLY A 110 -16.92 -15.49 14.13
N ASN A 111 -17.30 -15.36 12.85
CA ASN A 111 -16.38 -15.50 11.73
C ASN A 111 -15.39 -14.34 11.65
N ILE A 112 -15.78 -13.13 12.07
CA ILE A 112 -14.91 -11.95 12.06
C ILE A 112 -13.61 -12.17 12.82
N LYS A 113 -13.67 -12.81 14.00
CA LYS A 113 -12.46 -13.12 14.77
C LYS A 113 -11.53 -14.06 13.99
N ARG A 114 -12.08 -15.08 13.33
CA ARG A 114 -11.30 -16.02 12.52
C ARG A 114 -10.67 -15.35 11.31
N ILE A 115 -11.40 -14.45 10.64
CA ILE A 115 -10.90 -13.66 9.53
C ILE A 115 -9.69 -12.81 9.97
N LYS A 116 -9.83 -12.05 11.07
CA LYS A 116 -8.74 -11.22 11.60
C LYS A 116 -7.50 -12.04 11.91
N THR A 117 -7.65 -13.11 12.70
CA THR A 117 -6.54 -14.01 13.04
C THR A 117 -5.88 -14.62 11.81
N ALA A 118 -6.66 -14.99 10.78
CA ALA A 118 -6.08 -15.53 9.55
C ALA A 118 -5.32 -14.47 8.73
N LEU A 119 -5.78 -13.22 8.72
CA LEU A 119 -5.08 -12.11 8.05
C LEU A 119 -3.79 -11.72 8.78
N GLU A 120 -3.76 -11.81 10.11
CA GLU A 120 -2.53 -11.66 10.91
C GLU A 120 -1.53 -12.78 10.63
N GLN A 121 -1.99 -14.04 10.65
CA GLN A 121 -1.13 -15.20 10.39
C GLN A 121 -0.56 -15.25 8.96
N LYS A 122 -1.17 -14.52 8.02
CA LYS A 122 -0.72 -14.39 6.64
C LYS A 122 0.13 -13.14 6.42
N ASP A 123 0.44 -12.39 7.48
CA ASP A 123 1.17 -11.12 7.43
C ASP A 123 0.55 -10.08 6.47
N ILE A 124 -0.79 -10.06 6.37
CA ILE A 124 -1.52 -9.11 5.50
C ILE A 124 -1.93 -7.85 6.26
N MET A 125 -2.50 -8.01 7.45
CA MET A 125 -2.92 -6.89 8.30
C MET A 125 -2.56 -7.14 9.76
N ASP A 126 -2.27 -6.05 10.47
CA ASP A 126 -2.08 -6.01 11.90
C ASP A 126 -3.34 -5.44 12.58
N PHE A 127 -3.81 -6.09 13.64
CA PHE A 127 -4.93 -5.63 14.46
C PHE A 127 -4.56 -5.41 15.94
N SER A 128 -3.28 -5.49 16.29
CA SER A 128 -2.76 -5.27 17.64
C SER A 128 -2.82 -3.81 18.07
N GLY A 129 -2.74 -2.89 17.09
CA GLY A 129 -2.82 -1.45 17.28
C GLY A 129 -4.24 -0.92 17.56
N PRO A 130 -4.35 0.40 17.79
CA PRO A 130 -5.64 1.05 18.04
C PRO A 130 -6.57 1.04 16.81
N GLN A 131 -5.99 0.90 15.61
CA GLN A 131 -6.70 0.75 14.35
C GLN A 131 -6.05 -0.39 13.56
N PRO A 132 -6.82 -1.17 12.80
CA PRO A 132 -6.24 -2.14 11.86
C PRO A 132 -5.44 -1.42 10.78
N GLU A 133 -4.34 -2.03 10.35
CA GLU A 133 -3.49 -1.50 9.28
C GLU A 133 -2.92 -2.62 8.39
N PHE A 134 -2.59 -2.28 7.14
CA PHE A 134 -1.85 -3.20 6.27
C PHE A 134 -0.40 -3.29 6.73
N ILE A 135 0.15 -4.49 6.76
CA ILE A 135 1.55 -4.71 7.14
C ILE A 135 2.49 -4.15 6.06
N ASP A 136 2.14 -4.36 4.79
CA ASP A 136 2.88 -3.81 3.65
C ASP A 136 2.13 -2.60 3.04
N PRO A 137 2.69 -1.37 3.13
CA PRO A 137 2.05 -0.18 2.56
C PRO A 137 2.01 -0.18 1.03
N LEU A 138 2.92 -0.87 0.36
CA LEU A 138 2.88 -1.01 -1.10
C LEU A 138 1.78 -1.98 -1.53
N PHE A 139 1.57 -3.05 -0.76
CA PHE A 139 0.42 -3.95 -0.95
C PHE A 139 -0.90 -3.18 -0.76
N GLU A 140 -1.01 -2.32 0.26
CA GLU A 140 -2.19 -1.48 0.46
C GLU A 140 -2.51 -0.63 -0.78
N ILE A 141 -1.50 0.06 -1.34
CA ILE A 141 -1.67 0.90 -2.52
C ILE A 141 -2.14 0.06 -3.71
N TRP A 142 -1.52 -1.10 -3.93
CA TRP A 142 -1.89 -2.02 -5.00
C TRP A 142 -3.31 -2.55 -4.83
N PHE A 143 -3.66 -2.97 -3.61
CA PHE A 143 -4.98 -3.52 -3.27
C PHE A 143 -6.09 -2.50 -3.52
N ARG A 144 -5.90 -1.26 -3.05
CA ARG A 144 -6.86 -0.15 -3.25
C ARG A 144 -7.09 0.21 -4.72
N ARG A 145 -6.13 -0.06 -5.60
CA ARG A 145 -6.25 0.18 -7.05
C ARG A 145 -6.89 -0.99 -7.79
N SER A 146 -6.80 -2.20 -7.23
CA SER A 146 -7.20 -3.44 -7.91
C SER A 146 -8.60 -3.93 -7.51
N PHE A 147 -9.10 -3.54 -6.33
CA PHE A 147 -10.36 -3.98 -5.75
C PHE A 147 -11.20 -2.81 -5.28
#